data_AF-A0A3T1CK33-F1
#
_entry.id   AF-A0A3T1CK33-F1
#
_cell.length_a   1.000
_cell.length_b   1.000
_cell.length_c   1.000
_cell.angle_alpha   90.00
_cell.angle_beta   90.00
_cell.angle_gamma   90.00
#
_symmetry.space_group_name_H-M   'P 1'
#
loop_
_entity.id
_entity.type
_entity.pdbx_description
1 polymer ?
#
loop_
_entity_poly.entity_id
_entity_poly.type
_entity_poly.pdbx_seq_one_letter_code
_entity_poly.pdbx_strand_id
1 'polypeptide(L)'
;MNHGQAWVHSARDPEPNTSMHRMSAEWSVPYAKIVENDLGLIASTLVPVKDELDRQFASNIYSVVGAAADRVGNVVEAKKAGSFAESMLEMLEKIELGVDREGNVSMPQIHAGPDAYEKIVKEIDNVPQDISDRIEKLKEKKIQEALEREEKRKNKFKRDT
;
A
#
# COMPACT_ATOMS: atom_id res chain seq x y z
N MET A 1 -33.74 -0.70 -4.94
CA MET A 1 -32.40 -0.79 -4.33
C MET A 1 -31.41 -1.04 -5.46
N ASN A 2 -30.46 -0.14 -5.69
CA ASN A 2 -29.41 -0.37 -6.70
C ASN A 2 -28.37 -1.33 -6.11
N HIS A 3 -28.42 -2.58 -6.53
CA HIS A 3 -27.36 -3.54 -6.24
C HIS A 3 -26.05 -3.09 -6.90
N GLY A 4 -24.92 -3.35 -6.23
CA GLY A 4 -23.60 -3.10 -6.83
C GLY A 4 -23.23 -1.61 -6.97
N GLN A 5 -23.55 -0.77 -6.00
CA GLN A 5 -22.99 0.60 -5.89
C GLN A 5 -21.99 0.74 -4.74
N ALA A 6 -22.16 -0.07 -3.69
CA ALA A 6 -21.33 -0.04 -2.50
C ALA A 6 -21.26 -1.43 -1.87
N TRP A 7 -20.15 -1.71 -1.18
CA TRP A 7 -20.06 -2.88 -0.31
C TRP A 7 -20.79 -2.60 1.01
N VAL A 8 -21.66 -3.51 1.42
CA VAL A 8 -22.40 -3.44 2.68
C VAL A 8 -22.10 -4.69 3.49
N HIS A 9 -21.45 -4.52 4.64
CA HIS A 9 -21.30 -5.58 5.64
C HIS A 9 -22.39 -5.46 6.71
N SER A 10 -22.95 -6.58 7.17
CA SER A 10 -23.97 -6.58 8.24
C SER A 10 -23.38 -6.63 9.65
N ALA A 11 -22.09 -6.93 9.78
CA ALA A 11 -21.44 -7.28 11.05
C ALA A 11 -20.56 -6.17 11.67
N ARG A 12 -20.52 -4.98 11.07
CA ARG A 12 -19.68 -3.85 11.50
C ARG A 12 -20.39 -2.52 11.26
N ASP A 13 -20.00 -1.51 12.02
CA ASP A 13 -20.46 -0.13 11.82
C ASP A 13 -20.17 0.31 10.39
N PRO A 14 -21.09 1.02 9.72
CA PRO A 14 -20.92 1.42 8.32
C PRO A 14 -19.58 2.13 8.09
N GLU A 15 -18.70 1.51 7.31
CA GLU A 15 -17.43 2.13 6.95
C GLU A 15 -17.69 3.36 6.06
N PRO A 16 -17.00 4.49 6.30
CA PRO A 16 -17.14 5.66 5.45
C PRO A 16 -16.55 5.36 4.06
N ASN A 17 -17.40 5.49 3.04
CA ASN A 17 -17.07 5.35 1.61
C ASN A 17 -16.67 3.94 1.14
N THR A 18 -17.66 3.05 1.02
CA THR A 18 -17.51 1.74 0.37
C THR A 18 -17.94 1.74 -1.10
N SER A 19 -17.92 2.92 -1.75
CA SER A 19 -18.35 3.06 -3.14
C SER A 19 -17.42 2.31 -4.09
N MET A 20 -18.00 1.69 -5.12
CA MET A 20 -17.20 1.03 -6.15
C MET A 20 -16.68 2.04 -7.17
N HIS A 21 -15.38 1.97 -7.45
CA HIS A 21 -14.73 2.78 -8.48
C HIS A 21 -14.75 2.03 -9.82
N ARG A 22 -15.26 2.68 -10.86
CA ARG A 22 -15.24 2.12 -12.22
C ARG A 22 -13.88 2.37 -12.86
N MET A 23 -13.25 1.31 -13.34
CA MET A 23 -12.09 1.35 -14.22
C MET A 23 -12.52 0.93 -15.62
N SER A 24 -12.00 1.59 -16.65
CA SER A 24 -12.31 1.25 -18.04
C SER A 24 -11.19 1.70 -18.96
N ALA A 25 -10.96 0.91 -20.00
CA ALA A 25 -10.04 1.24 -21.08
C ALA A 25 -10.79 1.18 -22.41
N GLU A 26 -10.51 2.13 -23.28
CA GLU A 26 -11.01 2.16 -24.65
C GLU A 26 -9.82 2.08 -25.61
N TRP A 27 -9.99 1.38 -26.71
CA TRP A 27 -8.95 1.18 -27.70
C TRP A 27 -9.58 1.14 -29.10
N SER A 28 -8.82 1.57 -30.11
CA SER A 28 -9.26 1.64 -31.50
C SER A 28 -8.46 0.70 -32.39
N VAL A 29 -9.17 -0.16 -33.11
CA VAL A 29 -8.61 -1.07 -34.11
C VAL A 29 -8.56 -0.37 -35.48
N PRO A 30 -7.42 -0.38 -36.20
CA PRO A 30 -7.40 0.05 -37.59
C PRO A 30 -8.21 -0.87 -38.50
N TYR A 31 -9.12 -0.33 -39.31
CA TYR A 31 -9.99 -1.12 -40.21
C TYR A 31 -9.20 -2.02 -41.18
N ALA A 32 -8.08 -1.55 -41.72
CA ALA A 32 -7.24 -2.33 -42.64
C ALA A 32 -6.81 -3.69 -42.05
N LYS A 33 -6.49 -3.72 -40.75
CA LYS A 33 -6.11 -4.94 -40.03
C LYS A 33 -7.25 -5.96 -39.91
N ILE A 34 -8.49 -5.48 -39.89
CA ILE A 34 -9.69 -6.33 -39.89
C ILE A 34 -9.88 -6.98 -41.26
N VAL A 35 -9.73 -6.19 -42.34
CA VAL A 35 -9.87 -6.67 -43.72
C VAL A 35 -8.81 -7.74 -44.05
N GLU A 36 -7.60 -7.59 -43.52
CA GLU A 36 -6.50 -8.53 -43.69
C GLU A 36 -6.66 -9.85 -42.88
N ASN A 37 -7.72 -9.99 -42.07
CA ASN A 37 -7.91 -11.10 -41.14
C ASN A 37 -6.70 -11.34 -40.21
N ASP A 38 -6.04 -10.25 -39.78
CA ASP A 38 -4.88 -10.31 -38.89
C ASP A 38 -5.32 -10.76 -37.50
N LEU A 39 -5.24 -12.07 -37.21
CA LEU A 39 -5.56 -12.63 -35.90
C LEU A 39 -4.59 -12.14 -34.79
N GLY A 40 -3.40 -11.66 -35.17
CA GLY A 40 -2.45 -11.02 -34.27
C GLY A 40 -3.01 -9.74 -33.64
N LEU A 41 -4.03 -9.15 -34.28
CA LEU A 41 -4.77 -8.03 -33.74
C LEU A 41 -5.31 -8.34 -32.33
N ILE A 42 -5.92 -9.50 -32.09
CA ILE A 42 -6.52 -9.87 -30.80
C ILE A 42 -5.52 -9.80 -29.65
N ALA A 43 -4.30 -10.31 -29.86
CA ALA A 43 -3.24 -10.22 -28.85
C ALA A 43 -2.73 -8.79 -28.69
N SER A 44 -2.57 -8.06 -29.79
CA SER A 44 -2.10 -6.67 -29.77
C SER A 44 -3.08 -5.69 -29.14
N THR A 45 -4.39 -5.99 -29.16
CA THR A 45 -5.43 -5.15 -28.55
C THR A 45 -5.47 -5.33 -27.03
N LEU A 46 -5.16 -6.54 -26.55
CA LEU A 46 -5.23 -6.88 -25.12
C LEU A 46 -4.14 -6.17 -24.30
N VAL A 47 -2.95 -5.98 -24.87
CA VAL A 47 -1.81 -5.40 -24.14
C VAL A 47 -2.08 -3.95 -23.71
N PRO A 48 -2.48 -3.01 -24.59
CA PRO A 48 -2.78 -1.64 -24.17
C PRO A 48 -3.95 -1.55 -23.20
N VAL A 49 -4.99 -2.38 -23.38
CA VAL A 49 -6.14 -2.45 -22.48
C VAL A 49 -5.70 -2.87 -21.09
N LYS A 50 -4.89 -3.93 -21.00
CA LYS A 50 -4.32 -4.41 -19.75
C LYS A 50 -3.47 -3.32 -19.09
N ASP A 51 -2.54 -2.72 -19.82
CA ASP A 51 -1.61 -1.72 -19.26
C ASP A 51 -2.35 -0.46 -18.75
N GLU A 52 -3.44 -0.06 -19.43
CA GLU A 52 -4.31 1.03 -18.97
C GLU A 52 -5.07 0.67 -17.68
N LEU A 53 -5.67 -0.52 -17.63
CA LEU A 53 -6.38 -0.99 -16.45
C LEU A 53 -5.44 -1.19 -15.25
N ASP A 54 -4.24 -1.74 -15.47
CA ASP A 54 -3.21 -1.91 -14.44
C ASP A 54 -2.80 -0.55 -13.86
N ARG A 55 -2.63 0.48 -14.70
CA ARG A 55 -2.30 1.83 -14.25
C ARG A 55 -3.43 2.45 -13.42
N GLN A 56 -4.67 2.33 -13.88
CA GLN A 56 -5.83 2.82 -13.14
C GLN A 56 -5.98 2.11 -11.80
N PHE A 57 -5.77 0.79 -11.77
CA PHE A 57 -5.83 0.00 -10.55
C PHE A 57 -4.77 0.43 -9.54
N ALA A 58 -3.51 0.55 -9.96
CA ALA A 58 -2.42 1.01 -9.10
C ALA A 58 -2.70 2.43 -8.56
N SER A 59 -3.11 3.36 -9.44
CA SER A 59 -3.46 4.73 -9.04
C SER A 59 -4.60 4.77 -8.02
N ASN A 60 -5.62 3.92 -8.19
CA ASN A 60 -6.74 3.84 -7.28
C ASN A 60 -6.30 3.33 -5.90
N ILE A 61 -5.49 2.26 -5.83
CA ILE A 61 -4.96 1.74 -4.55
C ILE A 61 -4.21 2.83 -3.78
N TYR A 62 -3.23 3.48 -4.41
CA TYR A 62 -2.44 4.50 -3.73
C TYR A 62 -3.28 5.71 -3.33
N SER A 63 -4.30 6.09 -4.12
CA SER A 63 -5.20 7.18 -3.78
C SER A 63 -6.07 6.85 -2.56
N VAL A 64 -6.63 5.64 -2.49
CA VAL A 64 -7.46 5.19 -1.37
C VAL A 64 -6.62 5.09 -0.09
N VAL A 65 -5.44 4.47 -0.16
CA VAL A 65 -4.52 4.35 0.98
C VAL A 65 -4.05 5.72 1.44
N GLY A 66 -3.67 6.61 0.52
CA GLY A 66 -3.26 7.98 0.82
C GLY A 66 -4.36 8.77 1.52
N ALA A 67 -5.58 8.76 0.96
CA ALA A 67 -6.72 9.46 1.57
C ALA A 67 -7.09 8.91 2.96
N ALA A 68 -6.93 7.60 3.19
CA ALA A 68 -7.13 7.01 4.50
C ALA A 68 -6.05 7.47 5.50
N ALA A 69 -4.79 7.52 5.08
CA ALA A 69 -3.67 8.01 5.88
C ALA A 69 -3.84 9.50 6.24
N ASP A 70 -4.20 10.34 5.26
CA ASP A 70 -4.49 11.77 5.44
C ASP A 70 -5.57 11.99 6.50
N ARG A 71 -6.66 11.21 6.45
CA ARG A 71 -7.82 11.35 7.34
C ARG A 71 -7.46 11.15 8.82
N VAL A 72 -6.54 10.24 9.10
CA VAL A 72 -6.12 9.91 10.47
C VAL A 72 -4.81 10.60 10.86
N GLY A 73 -4.28 11.48 10.01
CA GLY A 73 -3.01 12.19 10.25
C GLY A 73 -1.78 11.28 10.21
N ASN A 74 -1.89 10.07 9.63
CA ASN A 74 -0.77 9.14 9.48
C ASN A 74 0.07 9.46 8.24
N VAL A 75 0.50 10.72 8.13
CA VAL A 75 1.25 11.26 7.00
C VAL A 75 2.55 11.84 7.52
N VAL A 76 3.64 11.63 6.80
CA VAL A 76 4.96 12.20 7.11
C VAL A 76 5.34 13.16 5.99
N GLU A 77 5.67 14.40 6.36
CA GLU A 77 6.09 15.42 5.39
C GLU A 77 7.61 15.44 5.28
N ALA A 78 8.15 14.82 4.23
CA ALA A 78 9.60 14.73 4.01
C ALA A 78 10.33 16.09 4.03
N LYS A 79 9.68 17.16 3.55
CA LYS A 79 10.25 18.52 3.55
C LYS A 79 10.41 19.10 4.96
N LYS A 80 9.60 18.66 5.93
CA LYS A 80 9.67 19.10 7.33
C LYS A 80 10.67 18.30 8.15
N ALA A 81 10.81 17.00 7.84
CA ALA A 81 11.72 16.10 8.55
C ALA A 81 13.21 16.35 8.24
N GLY A 82 13.54 17.09 7.17
CA GLY A 82 14.90 17.53 6.85
C GLY A 82 15.79 16.48 6.17
N SER A 83 15.53 15.18 6.35
CA SER A 83 16.19 14.08 5.62
C SER A 83 15.26 12.87 5.45
N PHE A 84 15.61 11.94 4.53
CA PHE A 84 14.89 10.67 4.43
C PHE A 84 14.98 9.84 5.72
N ALA A 85 16.12 9.83 6.40
CA ALA A 85 16.30 9.05 7.64
C ALA A 85 15.38 9.51 8.78
N GLU A 86 15.27 10.83 8.97
CA GLU A 86 14.33 11.41 9.93
C GLU A 86 12.87 11.14 9.53
N SER A 87 12.57 11.20 8.23
CA SER A 87 11.24 10.83 7.72
C SER A 87 10.90 9.35 7.98
N MET A 88 11.89 8.46 7.82
CA MET A 88 11.75 7.03 8.10
C MET A 88 11.57 6.76 9.59
N LEU A 89 12.27 7.50 10.45
CA LEU A 89 12.07 7.42 11.89
C LEU A 89 10.65 7.85 12.28
N GLU A 90 10.19 9.01 11.80
CA GLU A 90 8.82 9.50 12.04
C GLU A 90 7.77 8.50 11.51
N MET A 91 8.01 7.91 10.34
CA MET A 91 7.14 6.87 9.79
C MET A 91 7.06 5.65 10.73
N LEU A 92 8.19 5.13 11.19
CA LEU A 92 8.25 3.99 12.10
C LEU A 92 7.55 4.29 13.45
N GLU A 93 7.60 5.54 13.92
CA GLU A 93 6.89 5.96 15.13
C GLU A 93 5.36 5.88 14.96
N LYS A 94 4.84 6.26 13.79
CA LYS A 94 3.39 6.30 13.52
C LYS A 94 2.78 4.95 13.15
N ILE A 95 3.54 4.05 12.53
CA ILE A 95 3.00 2.75 12.12
C ILE A 95 2.95 1.74 13.27
N GLU A 96 2.05 0.78 13.15
CA GLU A 96 1.98 -0.41 14.00
C GLU A 96 2.46 -1.63 13.20
N LEU A 97 3.37 -2.42 13.77
CA LEU A 97 3.83 -3.67 13.14
C LEU A 97 2.86 -4.81 13.44
N GLY A 98 2.67 -5.66 12.43
CA GLY A 98 1.86 -6.88 12.50
C GLY A 98 2.72 -8.13 12.61
N VAL A 99 2.10 -9.22 13.07
CA VAL A 99 2.70 -10.55 13.13
C VAL A 99 1.99 -11.44 12.12
N ASP A 100 2.77 -12.18 11.32
CA ASP A 100 2.22 -13.12 10.34
C ASP A 100 1.69 -14.41 11.00
N ARG A 101 1.23 -15.35 10.17
CA ARG A 101 0.66 -16.63 10.65
C ARG A 101 1.71 -17.54 11.29
N GLU A 102 2.98 -17.37 10.94
CA GLU A 102 4.10 -18.16 11.45
C GLU A 102 4.66 -17.58 12.77
N GLY A 103 4.28 -16.35 13.10
CA GLY A 103 4.73 -15.66 14.31
C GLY A 103 5.86 -14.67 14.06
N ASN A 104 6.21 -14.39 12.81
CA ASN A 104 7.25 -13.41 12.48
C ASN A 104 6.65 -12.01 12.40
N VAL A 105 7.37 -11.01 12.92
CA VAL A 105 6.99 -9.61 12.76
C VAL A 105 7.27 -9.19 11.32
N SER A 106 6.27 -8.64 10.65
CA SER A 106 6.39 -8.14 9.29
C SER A 106 6.74 -6.65 9.29
N MET A 107 7.80 -6.30 8.57
CA MET A 107 8.21 -4.90 8.37
C MET A 107 7.40 -4.25 7.24
N PRO A 108 7.17 -2.92 7.30
CA PRO A 108 6.48 -2.20 6.24
C PRO A 108 7.27 -2.30 4.93
N GLN A 109 6.54 -2.41 3.82
CA GLN A 109 7.10 -2.25 2.48
C GLN A 109 6.98 -0.79 2.07
N ILE A 110 8.07 -0.22 1.54
CA ILE A 110 8.08 1.14 1.01
C ILE A 110 7.88 1.05 -0.50
N HIS A 111 6.78 1.63 -0.98
CA HIS A 111 6.48 1.74 -2.40
C HIS A 111 6.91 3.11 -2.89
N ALA A 112 7.92 3.15 -3.75
CA ALA A 112 8.48 4.37 -4.30
C ALA A 112 8.53 4.30 -5.84
N GLY A 113 8.23 5.41 -6.49
CA GLY A 113 8.51 5.55 -7.93
C GLY A 113 10.03 5.57 -8.19
N PRO A 114 10.47 5.35 -9.45
CA PRO A 114 11.89 5.25 -9.79
C PRO A 114 12.75 6.41 -9.27
N ASP A 115 12.29 7.65 -9.49
CA ASP A 115 13.02 8.85 -9.07
C ASP A 115 13.16 8.97 -7.54
N ALA A 116 12.15 8.52 -6.80
CA ALA A 116 12.18 8.53 -5.34
C ALA A 116 13.09 7.42 -4.81
N TYR A 117 13.04 6.23 -5.42
CA TYR A 117 13.90 5.10 -5.07
C TYR A 117 15.40 5.46 -5.20
N GLU A 118 15.81 6.07 -6.32
CA GLU A 118 17.21 6.47 -6.51
C GLU A 118 17.71 7.46 -5.44
N LYS A 119 16.84 8.39 -5.00
CA LYS A 119 17.18 9.34 -3.94
C LYS A 119 17.34 8.63 -2.60
N ILE A 120 16.40 7.73 -2.27
CA ILE A 120 16.43 6.94 -1.05
C ILE A 120 17.72 6.15 -0.95
N VAL A 121 18.10 5.43 -2.01
CA VAL A 121 19.33 4.62 -2.02
C VAL A 121 20.58 5.49 -1.77
N LYS A 122 20.66 6.68 -2.38
CA LYS A 122 21.78 7.61 -2.16
C LYS A 122 21.84 8.19 -0.75
N GLU A 123 20.69 8.39 -0.12
CA GLU A 123 20.61 8.96 1.23
C GLU A 123 20.88 7.92 2.32
N ILE A 124 20.55 6.64 2.09
CA ILE A 124 20.76 5.54 3.06
C ILE A 124 22.23 5.36 3.43
N ASP A 125 23.15 5.48 2.46
CA ASP A 125 24.58 5.32 2.72
C ASP A 125 25.18 6.45 3.57
N ASN A 126 24.45 7.57 3.70
CA ASN A 126 24.91 8.79 4.37
C ASN A 126 24.17 9.07 5.68
N VAL A 127 23.42 8.09 6.21
CA VAL A 127 22.65 8.27 7.45
C VAL A 127 23.62 8.43 8.64
N PRO A 128 23.50 9.51 9.43
CA PRO A 128 24.25 9.68 10.67
C PRO A 128 24.03 8.50 11.63
N GLN A 129 25.10 8.05 12.29
CA GLN A 129 25.06 6.87 13.16
C GLN A 129 24.04 7.01 14.31
N ASP A 130 23.89 8.22 14.86
CA ASP A 130 22.94 8.50 15.94
C ASP A 130 21.48 8.30 15.52
N ILE A 131 21.14 8.63 14.27
CA ILE A 131 19.80 8.39 13.71
C ILE A 131 19.61 6.90 13.45
N SER A 132 20.62 6.22 12.92
CA SER A 132 20.60 4.77 12.70
C SER A 132 20.32 4.00 13.99
N ASP A 133 21.04 4.34 15.07
CA ASP A 133 20.86 3.75 16.39
C ASP A 133 19.44 3.98 16.96
N ARG A 134 18.86 5.16 16.70
CA ARG A 134 17.47 5.48 17.09
C ARG A 134 16.47 4.63 16.31
N ILE A 135 16.68 4.46 15.00
CA ILE A 135 15.85 3.60 14.14
C ILE A 135 15.89 2.15 14.64
N GLU A 136 17.07 1.62 14.94
CA GLU A 136 17.22 0.25 15.43
C GLU A 136 16.52 0.03 16.77
N LYS A 137 16.73 0.92 17.75
CA LYS A 137 16.06 0.85 19.05
C LYS A 137 14.53 0.92 18.90
N LEU A 138 14.04 1.80 18.03
CA LEU A 138 12.61 1.91 17.77
C LEU A 138 12.06 0.65 17.12
N LYS A 139 12.77 0.07 16.15
CA LYS A 139 12.42 -1.19 15.50
C LYS A 139 12.28 -2.32 16.51
N GLU A 140 13.27 -2.49 17.39
CA GLU A 140 13.24 -3.51 18.45
C GLU A 140 12.03 -3.33 19.37
N LYS A 141 11.77 -2.11 19.82
CA LYS A 141 10.61 -1.80 20.65
C LYS A 141 9.30 -2.17 19.96
N LYS A 142 9.12 -1.75 18.70
CA LYS A 142 7.91 -2.01 17.90
C LYS A 142 7.71 -3.50 17.62
N ILE A 143 8.80 -4.27 17.45
CA ILE A 143 8.75 -5.74 17.32
C ILE A 143 8.17 -6.36 18.59
N GLN A 144 8.65 -5.98 19.78
CA GLN A 144 8.13 -6.50 21.04
C GLN A 144 6.65 -6.15 21.24
N GLU A 145 6.27 -4.89 21.00
CA GLU A 145 4.88 -4.46 21.08
C GLU A 145 3.95 -5.26 20.16
N ALA A 146 4.42 -5.61 18.95
CA ALA A 146 3.65 -6.42 18.00
C ALA A 146 3.44 -7.85 18.51
N LEU A 147 4.49 -8.47 19.06
CA LEU A 147 4.41 -9.82 19.62
C LEU A 147 3.48 -9.86 20.85
N GLU A 148 3.58 -8.91 21.76
CA GLU A 148 2.70 -8.80 22.92
C GLU A 148 1.23 -8.62 22.52
N ARG A 149 0.96 -7.79 21.51
CA ARG A 149 -0.40 -7.56 21.01
C ARG A 149 -0.97 -8.81 20.37
N GLU A 150 -0.15 -9.54 19.63
CA GLU A 150 -0.52 -10.80 19.01
C GLU A 150 -0.79 -11.89 20.07
N GLU A 151 0.00 -11.95 21.14
CA GLU A 151 -0.25 -12.85 22.27
C GLU A 151 -1.59 -12.50 22.96
N LYS A 152 -1.84 -11.21 23.23
CA LYS A 152 -3.12 -10.73 23.76
C LYS A 152 -4.28 -11.11 22.84
N ARG A 153 -4.12 -10.98 21.52
CA ARG A 153 -5.12 -11.38 20.53
C ARG A 153 -5.39 -12.89 20.63
N LYS A 154 -4.36 -13.73 20.65
CA LYS A 154 -4.50 -15.20 20.78
C LYS A 154 -5.20 -15.59 22.09
N ASN A 155 -4.84 -14.95 23.20
CA ASN A 155 -5.44 -15.24 24.50
C ASN A 155 -6.94 -14.91 24.57
N LYS A 156 -7.43 -13.91 23.82
CA LYS A 156 -8.89 -13.64 23.70
C LYS A 156 -9.69 -14.79 23.08
N PHE A 157 -9.03 -15.69 22.34
CA PHE A 157 -9.69 -16.80 21.64
C PHE A 157 -9.41 -18.17 22.27
N LYS A 158 -8.62 -18.24 23.34
CA LYS A 158 -8.52 -19.46 24.14
C LYS A 158 -9.84 -19.61 24.90
N ARG A 159 -10.59 -20.67 24.60
CA ARG A 159 -11.74 -21.08 25.42
C ARG A 159 -11.19 -21.63 26.74
N ASP A 160 -11.72 -21.16 27.86
CA ASP A 160 -11.50 -21.79 29.16
C ASP A 160 -11.85 -23.28 29.01
N THR A 161 -10.87 -24.14 29.26
CA THR A 161 -11.01 -25.59 29.26
C THR A 161 -11.12 -26.08 30.69
#